data_AF-A0A950VGI1-F1
#
_entry.id   AF-A0A950VGI1-F1
#
_cell.length_a   1.000
_cell.length_b   1.000
_cell.length_c   1.000
_cell.angle_alpha   90.00
_cell.angle_beta   90.00
_cell.angle_gamma   90.00
#
_symmetry.space_group_name_H-M   'P 1'
#
loop_
_entity.id
_entity.type
_entity.pdbx_description
1 polymer ?
#
loop_
_entity_poly.entity_id
_entity_poly.type
_entity_poly.pdbx_seq_one_letter_code
_entity_poly.pdbx_strand_id
1 'polypeptide(L)'
;MKRPIAVLVLLLAAGAVSAQPPRDWDDYNGPSRRGAAPNLNGTWFMAGHEDSPCRIIMRSDGRAEFINEHGDHAWGRVRGNQVVIPDWTWGDGNRPLWGTVRGDRIVWPDGNFWSRRPYPPPDFDDYYGG
;
A
#
# COMPACT_ATOMS: atom_id res chain seq x y z
N MET A 1 -10.67 30.51 11.19
CA MET A 1 -10.79 29.23 11.92
C MET A 1 -9.70 28.29 11.39
N LYS A 2 -8.73 27.93 12.23
CA LYS A 2 -7.60 27.04 11.87
C LYS A 2 -7.96 25.62 12.31
N ARG A 3 -8.02 24.67 11.37
CA ARG A 3 -8.04 23.22 11.65
C ARG A 3 -6.79 22.61 11.02
N PRO A 4 -5.80 22.16 11.80
CA PRO A 4 -4.70 21.33 11.30
C PRO A 4 -5.05 19.85 11.58
N ILE A 5 -4.89 18.90 10.65
CA ILE A 5 -3.74 17.98 10.46
C ILE A 5 -4.29 16.90 9.49
N ALA A 6 -3.63 16.35 8.47
CA ALA A 6 -2.40 16.67 7.76
C ALA A 6 -2.65 16.33 6.28
N VAL A 7 -2.17 17.22 5.42
CA VAL A 7 -2.32 17.21 3.98
C VAL A 7 -1.47 16.08 3.40
N LEU A 8 -2.10 15.08 2.78
CA LEU A 8 -1.41 14.29 1.76
C LEU A 8 -1.10 15.28 0.65
N VAL A 9 0.18 15.66 0.52
CA VAL A 9 0.61 16.59 -0.53
C VAL A 9 0.48 15.86 -1.86
N LEU A 10 -0.65 16.08 -2.50
CA LEU A 10 -0.94 15.76 -3.88
C LEU A 10 0.01 16.58 -4.76
N LEU A 11 1.07 15.98 -5.27
CA LEU A 11 1.86 16.58 -6.35
C LEU A 11 1.33 16.04 -7.68
N LEU A 12 0.64 16.93 -8.39
CA LEU A 12 0.24 16.79 -9.79
C LEU A 12 1.46 16.45 -10.66
N ALA A 13 1.37 15.36 -11.42
CA ALA A 13 2.12 15.19 -12.65
C ALA A 13 1.25 14.47 -13.69
N ALA A 14 0.43 15.25 -14.40
CA ALA A 14 -0.05 14.84 -15.71
C ALA A 14 1.15 14.83 -16.66
N GLY A 15 1.58 13.64 -17.04
CA GLY A 15 2.65 13.44 -18.01
C GLY A 15 2.79 11.96 -18.31
N ALA A 16 2.22 11.51 -19.43
CA ALA A 16 2.55 10.22 -20.01
C ALA A 16 4.01 10.27 -20.48
N VAL A 17 4.93 10.03 -19.55
CA VAL A 17 6.33 9.72 -19.83
C VAL A 17 6.48 8.24 -19.52
N SER A 18 6.68 7.45 -20.58
CA SER A 18 7.27 6.12 -20.48
C SER A 18 8.68 6.28 -19.90
N ALA A 19 8.81 6.27 -18.57
CA ALA A 19 10.09 6.37 -17.89
C ALA A 19 10.70 4.96 -17.74
N GLN A 20 11.87 4.79 -18.35
CA GLN A 20 12.76 3.64 -18.20
C GLN A 20 13.10 3.39 -16.71
N PRO A 21 13.35 2.14 -16.28
CA PRO A 21 13.54 1.80 -14.88
C PRO A 21 14.83 2.40 -14.32
N PRO A 22 14.79 3.29 -13.30
CA PRO A 22 16.02 3.77 -12.68
C PRO A 22 16.47 2.84 -11.54
N ARG A 23 17.68 2.32 -11.72
CA ARG A 23 18.67 1.88 -10.72
C ARG A 23 18.35 0.63 -9.90
N ASP A 24 19.01 -0.44 -10.31
CA ASP A 24 19.65 -1.48 -9.51
C ASP A 24 19.17 -1.61 -8.05
N TRP A 25 18.16 -2.46 -7.86
CA TRP A 25 17.49 -2.74 -6.60
C TRP A 25 18.16 -3.88 -5.81
N ASP A 26 19.23 -4.48 -6.33
CA ASP A 26 19.90 -5.61 -5.69
C ASP A 26 20.59 -5.23 -4.36
N ASP A 27 20.82 -3.94 -4.10
CA ASP A 27 21.51 -3.42 -2.90
C ASP A 27 20.64 -3.22 -1.65
N TYR A 28 19.30 -3.25 -1.73
CA TYR A 28 18.45 -3.23 -0.52
C TYR A 28 18.41 -4.59 0.21
N ASN A 29 19.19 -5.57 -0.26
CA ASN A 29 19.31 -6.91 0.33
C ASN A 29 20.19 -6.92 1.58
N GLY A 30 19.61 -6.58 2.73
CA GLY A 30 19.98 -7.28 3.97
C GLY A 30 19.49 -8.75 3.89
N PRO A 31 20.16 -9.73 4.54
CA PRO A 31 19.88 -11.15 4.37
C PRO A 31 18.50 -11.53 4.95
N SER A 32 17.45 -11.32 4.17
CA SER A 32 16.07 -11.57 4.53
C SER A 32 15.58 -12.81 3.79
N ARG A 33 15.54 -13.92 4.53
CA ARG A 33 14.94 -15.23 4.26
C ARG A 33 14.14 -15.32 2.94
N ARG A 34 14.55 -16.23 2.06
CA ARG A 34 13.87 -16.66 0.82
C ARG A 34 12.49 -17.29 1.09
N GLY A 35 11.56 -16.54 1.67
CA GLY A 35 10.14 -16.90 1.72
C GLY A 35 9.47 -16.40 0.44
N ALA A 36 8.66 -17.25 -0.19
CA ALA A 36 7.77 -16.80 -1.26
C ALA A 36 6.91 -15.63 -0.75
N ALA A 37 6.71 -14.61 -1.60
CA ALA A 37 5.82 -13.50 -1.26
C ALA A 37 4.40 -14.04 -0.98
N PRO A 38 3.71 -13.57 0.07
CA PRO A 38 2.33 -13.92 0.29
C PRO A 38 1.48 -13.39 -0.86
N ASN A 39 0.40 -14.09 -1.19
CA ASN A 39 -0.54 -13.59 -2.17
C ASN A 39 -1.31 -12.40 -1.59
N LEU A 40 -1.02 -11.20 -2.10
CA LEU A 40 -1.67 -9.96 -1.69
C LEU A 40 -2.86 -9.57 -2.58
N ASN A 41 -3.19 -10.36 -3.61
CA ASN A 41 -4.29 -10.06 -4.53
C ASN A 41 -5.61 -9.78 -3.79
N GLY A 42 -6.40 -8.87 -4.37
CA GLY A 42 -7.77 -8.59 -3.96
C GLY A 42 -7.97 -7.18 -3.41
N THR A 43 -9.14 -6.99 -2.81
CA THR A 43 -9.53 -5.75 -2.15
C THR A 43 -8.90 -5.64 -0.77
N TRP A 44 -8.51 -4.42 -0.44
CA TRP A 44 -8.03 -3.98 0.86
C TRP A 44 -8.76 -2.70 1.24
N PHE A 45 -8.62 -2.24 2.47
CA PHE A 45 -9.31 -1.08 3.00
C PHE A 45 -8.34 -0.19 3.75
N MET A 46 -8.29 1.09 3.38
CA MET A 46 -7.43 2.09 4.03
C MET A 46 -7.87 2.29 5.49
N ALA A 47 -6.95 2.06 6.42
CA ALA A 47 -7.20 2.00 7.87
C ALA A 47 -8.36 1.05 8.28
N GLY A 48 -8.74 0.13 7.40
CA GLY A 48 -9.92 -0.73 7.58
C GLY A 48 -11.26 -0.06 7.23
N HIS A 49 -11.32 1.17 6.73
CA HIS A 49 -12.59 1.79 6.36
C HIS A 49 -13.15 1.17 5.07
N GLU A 50 -14.36 0.60 5.15
CA GLU A 50 -15.03 -0.05 4.01
C GLU A 50 -15.24 0.91 2.83
N ASP A 51 -15.55 2.17 3.14
CA ASP A 51 -15.73 3.26 2.18
C ASP A 51 -14.42 3.77 1.55
N SER A 52 -13.27 3.18 1.91
CA SER A 52 -11.95 3.56 1.40
C SER A 52 -11.22 2.34 0.81
N PRO A 53 -11.73 1.75 -0.28
CA PRO A 53 -11.19 0.53 -0.86
C PRO A 53 -9.88 0.77 -1.61
N CYS A 54 -8.89 -0.06 -1.35
CA CYS A 54 -7.66 -0.20 -2.11
C CYS A 54 -7.66 -1.54 -2.85
N ARG A 55 -6.81 -1.69 -3.88
CA ARG A 55 -6.71 -2.95 -4.63
C ARG A 55 -5.26 -3.30 -4.93
N ILE A 56 -4.97 -4.60 -4.86
CA ILE A 56 -3.67 -5.14 -5.26
C ILE A 56 -3.88 -6.18 -6.34
N ILE A 57 -3.14 -6.05 -7.44
CA ILE A 57 -3.09 -7.00 -8.55
C ILE A 57 -1.65 -7.49 -8.69
N MET A 58 -1.37 -8.66 -8.12
CA MET A 58 -0.04 -9.25 -8.02
C MET A 58 0.17 -10.34 -9.08
N ARG A 59 1.33 -10.26 -9.74
CA ARG A 59 1.87 -11.24 -10.68
C ARG A 59 2.66 -12.33 -9.95
N SER A 60 2.90 -13.45 -10.63
CA SER A 60 3.63 -14.60 -10.06
C SER A 60 5.09 -14.31 -9.72
N ASP A 61 5.70 -13.26 -10.28
CA ASP A 61 7.08 -12.83 -10.04
C ASP A 61 7.23 -11.83 -8.87
N GLY A 62 6.13 -11.59 -8.14
CA GLY A 62 6.09 -10.65 -7.03
C GLY A 62 5.95 -9.18 -7.45
N ARG A 63 5.86 -8.86 -8.74
CA ARG A 63 5.45 -7.51 -9.17
C ARG A 63 3.95 -7.35 -8.92
N ALA A 64 3.53 -6.18 -8.48
CA ALA A 64 2.13 -5.90 -8.22
C ALA A 64 1.76 -4.48 -8.62
N GLU A 65 0.56 -4.31 -9.12
CA GLU A 65 -0.10 -3.01 -9.26
C GLU A 65 -0.87 -2.72 -7.98
N PHE A 66 -0.66 -1.53 -7.43
CA PHE A 66 -1.31 -1.01 -6.24
C PHE A 66 -2.23 0.12 -6.64
N ILE A 67 -3.47 0.06 -6.18
CA ILE A 67 -4.49 1.08 -6.41
C ILE A 67 -4.94 1.57 -5.04
N ASN A 68 -4.73 2.85 -4.73
CA ASN A 68 -5.14 3.43 -3.43
C ASN A 68 -6.65 3.76 -3.40
N GLU A 69 -7.12 4.25 -2.26
CA GLU A 69 -8.49 4.68 -2.03
C GLU A 69 -8.94 5.88 -2.87
N HIS A 70 -8.00 6.61 -3.45
CA HIS A 70 -8.25 7.70 -4.39
C HIS A 70 -8.29 7.23 -5.85
N GLY A 71 -8.00 5.95 -6.11
CA GLY A 71 -7.91 5.38 -7.45
C GLY A 71 -6.59 5.66 -8.16
N ASP A 72 -5.56 6.16 -7.46
CA ASP A 72 -4.21 6.30 -8.03
C ASP A 72 -3.54 4.94 -8.15
N HIS A 73 -2.80 4.76 -9.23
CA HIS A 73 -2.10 3.51 -9.55
C HIS A 73 -0.60 3.68 -9.38
N ALA A 74 0.06 2.66 -8.86
CA ALA A 74 1.52 2.55 -8.86
C ALA A 74 1.98 1.11 -8.97
N TRP A 75 3.13 0.92 -9.62
CA TRP A 75 3.77 -0.39 -9.66
C TRP A 75 4.67 -0.56 -8.44
N GLY A 76 4.68 -1.77 -7.89
CA GLY A 76 5.54 -2.13 -6.79
C GLY A 76 5.97 -3.58 -6.82
N ARG A 77 6.61 -4.01 -5.74
CA ARG A 77 7.10 -5.37 -5.57
C ARG A 77 6.84 -5.88 -4.17
N VAL A 78 6.51 -7.16 -4.09
CA VAL A 78 6.31 -7.91 -2.84
C VAL A 78 7.40 -8.97 -2.75
N ARG A 79 8.13 -9.00 -1.64
CA ARG A 79 9.16 -10.01 -1.34
C ARG A 79 9.09 -10.38 0.13
N GLY A 80 8.84 -11.66 0.43
CA GLY A 80 8.59 -12.08 1.80
C GLY A 80 7.47 -11.24 2.42
N ASN A 81 7.71 -10.62 3.57
CA ASN A 81 6.75 -9.74 4.22
C ASN A 81 6.92 -8.25 3.84
N GLN A 82 7.71 -7.91 2.83
CA GLN A 82 7.99 -6.52 2.46
C GLN A 82 7.30 -6.14 1.16
N VAL A 83 6.74 -4.93 1.16
CA VAL A 83 6.18 -4.26 -0.02
C VAL A 83 7.01 -3.01 -0.30
N VAL A 84 7.29 -2.72 -1.57
CA VAL A 84 7.92 -1.47 -2.00
C VAL A 84 7.18 -0.95 -3.22
N ILE A 85 6.82 0.34 -3.22
CA ILE A 85 6.10 1.04 -4.28
C ILE A 85 6.93 2.28 -4.64
N PRO A 86 7.82 2.20 -5.65
CA PRO A 86 8.76 3.28 -5.97
C PRO A 86 8.12 4.60 -6.37
N ASP A 87 6.96 4.54 -7.05
CA ASP A 87 6.28 5.73 -7.57
C ASP A 87 5.53 6.51 -6.48
N TRP A 88 5.30 5.88 -5.32
CA TRP A 88 4.77 6.55 -4.14
C TRP A 88 5.91 6.87 -3.19
N THR A 89 5.87 8.05 -2.59
CA THR A 89 6.93 8.51 -1.68
C THR A 89 6.38 8.73 -0.29
N TRP A 90 7.25 8.62 0.71
CA TRP A 90 6.91 8.90 2.11
C TRP A 90 7.90 9.88 2.72
N GLY A 91 7.48 10.57 3.79
CA GLY A 91 8.34 11.50 4.53
C GLY A 91 8.66 12.76 3.72
N ASP A 92 9.93 12.94 3.39
CA ASP A 92 10.46 14.11 2.66
C ASP A 92 10.28 14.01 1.13
N GLY A 93 9.61 12.96 0.64
CA GLY A 93 9.37 12.73 -0.78
C GLY A 93 10.55 12.09 -1.52
N ASN A 94 11.67 11.80 -0.85
CA ASN A 94 12.87 11.24 -1.49
C ASN A 94 13.00 9.72 -1.34
N ARG A 95 12.05 9.07 -0.68
CA ARG A 95 12.10 7.64 -0.36
C ARG A 95 10.90 6.93 -0.95
N PRO A 96 11.11 5.77 -1.60
CA PRO A 96 10.00 4.95 -2.05
C PRO A 96 9.17 4.50 -0.85
N LEU A 97 7.85 4.45 -1.02
CA LEU A 97 6.96 3.91 -0.01
C LEU A 97 7.27 2.43 0.17
N TRP A 98 7.44 2.02 1.42
CA TRP A 98 7.65 0.62 1.78
C TRP A 98 6.66 0.22 2.86
N GLY A 99 6.24 -1.03 2.87
CA GLY A 99 5.28 -1.56 3.81
C GLY A 99 5.69 -2.92 4.35
N THR A 100 5.14 -3.27 5.51
CA THR A 100 5.32 -4.59 6.12
C THR A 100 3.99 -5.34 6.17
N VAL A 101 3.94 -6.51 5.54
CA VAL A 101 2.82 -7.43 5.61
C VAL A 101 2.80 -8.12 6.98
N ARG A 102 1.67 -8.03 7.67
CA ARG A 102 1.38 -8.67 8.96
C ARG A 102 0.01 -9.36 8.89
N GLY A 103 -0.02 -10.56 8.32
CA GLY A 103 -1.26 -11.31 8.12
C GLY A 103 -2.22 -10.56 7.18
N ASP A 104 -3.37 -10.15 7.71
CA ASP A 104 -4.42 -9.42 6.98
C ASP A 104 -4.17 -7.89 6.92
N ARG A 105 -2.96 -7.43 7.26
CA ARG A 105 -2.59 -6.00 7.22
C ARG A 105 -1.31 -5.75 6.43
N ILE A 106 -1.23 -4.61 5.76
CA ILE A 106 0.01 -4.02 5.28
C ILE A 106 0.21 -2.74 6.07
N VAL A 107 1.26 -2.66 6.87
CA VAL A 107 1.57 -1.50 7.72
C VAL A 107 2.57 -0.60 6.98
N TRP A 108 2.21 0.67 6.85
CA TRP A 108 3.00 1.73 6.20
C TRP A 108 3.87 2.48 7.21
N PRO A 109 4.87 3.28 6.77
CA PRO A 109 5.88 3.87 7.66
C PRO A 109 5.32 4.93 8.62
N ASP A 110 4.22 5.58 8.26
CA ASP A 110 3.51 6.58 9.06
C ASP A 110 2.55 5.97 10.10
N GLY A 111 2.45 4.64 10.15
CA GLY A 111 1.54 3.90 11.03
C GLY A 111 0.15 3.64 10.42
N ASN A 112 -0.15 4.21 9.25
CA ASN A 112 -1.33 3.80 8.49
C ASN A 112 -1.21 2.35 8.05
N PHE A 113 -2.33 1.75 7.69
CA PHE A 113 -2.34 0.38 7.20
C PHE A 113 -3.46 0.15 6.20
N TRP A 114 -3.24 -0.81 5.31
CA TRP A 114 -4.31 -1.42 4.54
C TRP A 114 -4.73 -2.72 5.22
N SER A 115 -6.03 -2.99 5.30
CA SER A 115 -6.59 -4.19 5.92
C SER A 115 -7.41 -5.00 4.92
N ARG A 116 -7.36 -6.33 4.97
CA ARG A 116 -8.30 -7.19 4.23
C ARG A 116 -9.70 -7.19 4.85
N ARG A 117 -9.81 -6.88 6.14
CA ARG A 117 -11.06 -6.86 6.88
C ARG A 117 -11.50 -5.41 7.12
N PRO A 118 -12.70 -5.01 6.69
CA PRO A 118 -13.23 -3.71 7.02
C PRO A 118 -13.55 -3.61 8.52
N TYR A 119 -13.57 -2.38 9.03
CA TYR A 119 -13.98 -1.98 10.37
C TYR A 119 -15.03 -0.85 10.29
N PRO A 120 -16.15 -0.96 11.00
CA PRO A 120 -16.55 -2.14 11.78
C PRO A 120 -16.81 -3.35 10.85
N PRO A 121 -16.78 -4.59 11.38
CA PRO A 121 -17.14 -5.77 10.61
C PRO A 121 -18.52 -5.60 9.95
N PRO A 122 -18.78 -6.22 8.78
CA PRO A 122 -20.06 -6.06 8.07
C PRO A 122 -21.31 -6.48 8.87
N ASP A 123 -21.13 -7.25 9.94
CA ASP A 123 -22.16 -7.76 10.85
C ASP A 123 -22.24 -6.96 12.17
N PHE A 124 -21.55 -5.82 12.27
CA PHE A 124 -21.49 -5.03 13.50
C PHE A 124 -22.86 -4.46 13.92
N ASP A 125 -23.66 -4.04 12.95
CA ASP A 125 -25.01 -3.49 13.22
C ASP A 125 -25.98 -4.57 13.73
N ASP A 126 -25.81 -5.83 13.29
CA ASP A 126 -26.64 -6.97 13.71
C ASP A 126 -26.35 -7.41 15.17
N TYR A 127 -25.14 -7.15 15.69
CA TYR A 127 -24.73 -7.65 17.01
C TYR A 127 -25.10 -6.72 18.19
N TYR A 128 -25.35 -5.43 17.92
CA TYR A 128 -25.61 -4.42 18.96
C TYR A 128 -26.91 -3.63 18.77
N GLY A 129 -27.67 -3.88 17.69
CA GLY A 129 -28.87 -3.11 17.31
C GLY A 129 -30.23 -3.72 17.71
N GLY A 130 -30.33 -4.35 18.89
CA GLY A 130 -31.59 -4.89 19.44
C GLY A 130 -32.36 -3.91 20.32
#